data_AF-A0A842ZRP9-F1
#
_entry.id   AF-A0A842ZRP9-F1
#
_cell.length_a   1.000
_cell.length_b   1.000
_cell.length_c   1.000
_cell.angle_alpha   90.00
_cell.angle_beta   90.00
_cell.angle_gamma   90.00
#
_symmetry.space_group_name_H-M   'P 1'
#
loop_
_entity.id
_entity.type
_entity.pdbx_description
1 polymer ?
#
loop_
_entity_poly.entity_id
_entity_poly.type
_entity_poly.pdbx_seq_one_letter_code
_entity_poly.pdbx_strand_id
1 'polypeptide(L)'
;MTHLTTLHYENENLTFKYDVSIDKQGRFTTTIPKEITEKLMSIGIKLNSGRRQTYGFFSAESLNELEKKVEETADKYSKKKLVDEKIVIKYAVDTHCSYCRSASRNIYPNGRVEEDAEGYEKGYHWIEGTKHSSSMDRKPYSLEVAFEIQKAKTWEFPNGEQTKEYVRLEESDTKDDEVLYWLTSLCGLSFSHDSTVKEIEYTKDIGVLFRNMILFIFNINEQIHFIFGEEFDLSKIEPLRLMGGNKLFEKGDKK
;
A
#
# COMPACT_ATOMS: atom_id res chain seq x y z
N MET A 1 45.83 -10.34 6.31
CA MET A 1 44.72 -10.83 7.13
C MET A 1 44.77 -12.33 7.05
N THR A 2 44.84 -12.99 8.19
CA THR A 2 44.86 -14.45 8.28
C THR A 2 43.53 -14.86 8.88
N HIS A 3 42.77 -15.70 8.16
CA HIS A 3 41.55 -16.29 8.71
C HIS A 3 41.91 -17.11 9.95
N LEU A 4 41.11 -16.97 11.01
CA LEU A 4 41.33 -17.62 12.29
C LEU A 4 40.28 -18.70 12.56
N THR A 5 39.00 -18.33 12.41
CA THR A 5 37.84 -19.19 12.66
C THR A 5 36.58 -18.57 12.06
N THR A 6 35.54 -19.37 11.85
CA THR A 6 34.17 -18.89 11.56
C THR A 6 33.34 -19.03 12.83
N LEU A 7 32.70 -17.94 13.27
CA LEU A 7 31.82 -17.93 14.43
C LEU A 7 30.34 -17.95 14.03
N HIS A 8 29.49 -18.33 14.98
CA HIS A 8 28.02 -18.31 14.86
C HIS A 8 27.45 -17.31 15.86
N TYR A 9 26.47 -16.51 15.42
CA TYR A 9 25.60 -15.74 16.29
C TYR A 9 24.17 -16.22 16.06
N GLU A 10 23.42 -16.40 17.14
CA GLU A 10 22.05 -16.90 17.11
C GLU A 10 21.24 -16.35 18.28
N ASN A 11 20.10 -15.75 17.99
CA ASN A 11 19.01 -15.51 18.94
C ASN A 11 17.66 -15.58 18.21
N GLU A 12 16.57 -15.34 18.95
CA GLU A 12 15.18 -15.46 18.49
C GLU A 12 14.84 -14.65 17.21
N ASN A 13 15.60 -13.62 16.86
CA ASN A 13 15.33 -12.73 15.72
C ASN A 13 16.45 -12.69 14.66
N LEU A 14 17.67 -13.15 14.99
CA LEU A 14 18.83 -13.08 14.10
C LEU A 14 19.76 -14.30 14.27
N THR A 15 20.01 -15.02 13.17
CA THR A 15 20.98 -16.11 13.09
C THR A 15 21.93 -15.86 11.91
N PHE A 16 23.25 -15.88 12.13
CA PHE A 16 24.24 -15.71 11.06
C PHE A 16 25.64 -16.26 11.42
N LYS A 17 26.47 -16.47 10.39
CA LYS A 17 27.90 -16.80 10.52
C LYS A 17 28.77 -15.63 10.11
N TYR A 18 29.94 -15.51 10.73
CA TYR A 18 30.92 -14.47 10.39
C TYR A 18 32.36 -14.97 10.58
N ASP A 19 33.23 -14.61 9.64
CA ASP A 19 34.64 -15.02 9.68
C ASP A 19 35.48 -14.03 10.48
N VAL A 20 36.23 -14.54 11.46
CA VAL A 20 37.22 -13.77 12.20
C VAL A 20 38.58 -13.89 11.53
N SER A 21 39.25 -12.76 11.34
CA SER A 21 40.61 -12.67 10.80
C SER A 21 41.48 -11.76 11.66
N ILE A 22 42.77 -12.08 11.75
CA ILE A 22 43.77 -11.21 12.38
C ILE A 22 44.38 -10.29 11.32
N ASP A 23 44.50 -8.99 11.63
CA ASP A 23 45.05 -7.97 10.72
C ASP A 23 46.59 -7.89 10.73
N LYS A 24 47.19 -6.81 10.20
CA LYS A 24 48.65 -6.61 10.20
C LYS A 24 49.20 -6.05 11.52
N GLN A 25 48.31 -5.68 12.44
CA GLN A 25 48.58 -5.08 13.74
C GLN A 25 48.32 -6.07 14.89
N GLY A 26 47.93 -7.32 14.58
CA GLY A 26 47.56 -8.33 15.56
C GLY A 26 46.14 -8.20 16.10
N ARG A 27 45.33 -7.27 15.58
CA ARG A 27 43.95 -7.07 16.03
C ARG A 27 43.02 -8.12 15.44
N PHE A 28 42.04 -8.53 16.23
CA PHE A 28 40.94 -9.36 15.76
C PHE A 28 39.97 -8.49 14.97
N THR A 29 39.52 -8.97 13.82
CA THR A 29 38.65 -8.24 12.88
C THR A 29 37.61 -9.17 12.25
N THR A 30 36.45 -8.63 11.93
CA THR A 30 35.43 -9.33 11.12
C THR A 30 34.60 -8.35 10.30
N THR A 31 33.78 -8.87 9.38
CA THR A 31 32.69 -8.13 8.72
C THR A 31 31.48 -9.05 8.69
N ILE A 32 30.36 -8.62 9.30
CA ILE A 32 29.12 -9.41 9.34
C ILE A 32 28.46 -9.46 7.95
N PRO A 33 27.59 -10.45 7.65
CA PRO A 33 26.96 -10.57 6.35
C PRO A 33 26.13 -9.34 5.96
N LYS A 34 26.13 -8.99 4.66
CA LYS A 34 25.46 -7.81 4.12
C LYS A 34 23.99 -7.69 4.53
N GLU A 35 23.27 -8.81 4.53
CA GLU A 35 21.86 -8.89 4.93
C GLU A 35 21.62 -8.48 6.39
N ILE A 36 22.56 -8.79 7.29
CA ILE A 36 22.48 -8.41 8.71
C ILE A 36 22.86 -6.93 8.86
N THR A 37 23.88 -6.47 8.14
CA THR A 37 24.23 -5.05 8.03
C THR A 37 23.04 -4.21 7.55
N GLU A 38 22.30 -4.66 6.54
CA GLU A 38 21.12 -3.96 6.01
C GLU A 38 19.96 -3.93 7.03
N LYS A 39 19.70 -5.04 7.74
CA LYS A 39 18.72 -5.10 8.85
C LYS A 39 19.07 -4.17 10.02
N LEU A 40 20.36 -4.03 10.35
CA LEU A 40 20.81 -3.14 11.42
C LEU A 40 20.75 -1.67 10.99
N MET A 41 21.11 -1.37 9.74
CA MET A 41 21.07 0.00 9.21
C MET A 41 19.64 0.50 8.95
N SER A 42 18.68 -0.38 8.64
CA SER A 42 17.26 0.01 8.50
C SER A 42 16.60 0.43 9.82
N ILE A 43 17.18 0.06 10.97
CA ILE A 43 16.76 0.49 12.32
C ILE A 43 17.65 1.60 12.90
N GLY A 44 18.36 2.35 12.03
CA GLY A 44 19.18 3.50 12.41
C GLY A 44 20.53 3.18 13.05
N ILE A 45 20.93 1.91 13.19
CA ILE A 45 22.24 1.56 13.78
C ILE A 45 23.36 1.90 12.80
N LYS A 46 24.16 2.90 13.17
CA LYS A 46 25.37 3.30 12.44
C LYS A 46 26.45 2.25 12.61
N LEU A 47 26.71 1.47 11.56
CA LEU A 47 27.78 0.48 11.50
C LEU A 47 29.06 1.07 10.91
N ASN A 48 30.22 0.65 11.40
CA ASN A 48 31.50 1.05 10.83
C ASN A 48 31.69 0.41 9.44
N SER A 49 32.35 1.15 8.53
CA SER A 49 32.72 0.67 7.21
C SER A 49 34.18 0.22 7.15
N GLY A 50 34.42 -0.94 6.53
CA GLY A 50 35.76 -1.42 6.23
C GLY A 50 36.41 -0.66 5.07
N ARG A 51 37.69 -0.97 4.76
CA ARG A 51 38.48 -0.33 3.69
C ARG A 51 37.88 -0.39 2.27
N ARG A 52 36.80 -1.14 2.05
CA ARG A 52 36.05 -1.25 0.79
C ARG A 52 34.61 -0.69 0.88
N GLN A 53 34.35 0.20 1.85
CA GLN A 53 33.00 0.70 2.18
C GLN A 53 31.99 -0.39 2.59
N THR A 54 32.46 -1.60 2.92
CA THR A 54 31.65 -2.68 3.47
C THR A 54 31.26 -2.36 4.91
N TYR A 55 30.01 -1.93 5.10
CA TYR A 55 29.44 -1.69 6.43
C TYR A 55 29.29 -2.98 7.25
N GLY A 56 29.38 -2.86 8.57
CA GLY A 56 29.39 -4.00 9.50
C GLY A 56 30.78 -4.53 9.81
N PHE A 57 31.82 -3.70 9.66
CA PHE A 57 33.19 -4.03 10.05
C PHE A 57 33.40 -3.84 11.57
N PHE A 58 34.01 -4.82 12.23
CA PHE A 58 34.35 -4.76 13.66
C PHE A 58 35.84 -5.04 13.89
N SER A 59 36.42 -4.41 14.93
CA SER A 59 37.78 -4.67 15.38
C SER A 59 37.92 -4.58 16.91
N ALA A 60 38.77 -5.43 17.45
CA ALA A 60 39.03 -5.63 18.88
C ALA A 60 40.47 -6.12 19.12
N GLU A 61 40.90 -6.10 20.37
CA GLU A 61 42.25 -6.52 20.80
C GLU A 61 42.27 -7.97 21.31
N SER A 62 41.09 -8.54 21.60
CA SER A 62 40.88 -9.96 21.87
C SER A 62 39.69 -10.52 21.08
N LEU A 63 39.63 -11.85 20.97
CA LEU A 63 38.50 -12.55 20.33
C LEU A 63 37.18 -12.28 21.06
N ASN A 64 37.15 -12.47 22.39
CA ASN A 64 35.98 -12.24 23.23
C ASN A 64 35.44 -10.80 23.16
N GLU A 65 36.32 -9.81 22.99
CA GLU A 65 35.92 -8.42 22.81
C GLU A 65 35.35 -8.17 21.40
N LEU A 66 35.80 -8.90 20.37
CA LEU A 66 35.20 -8.87 19.04
C LEU A 66 33.80 -9.49 19.04
N GLU A 67 33.68 -10.69 19.62
CA GLU A 67 32.43 -11.44 19.81
C GLU A 67 31.40 -10.57 20.51
N LYS A 68 31.73 -10.07 21.70
CA LYS A 68 30.86 -9.19 22.49
C LYS A 68 30.43 -7.92 21.74
N LYS A 69 31.30 -7.31 20.92
CA LYS A 69 30.95 -6.15 20.09
C LYS A 69 29.95 -6.49 18.98
N VAL A 70 30.04 -7.68 18.39
CA VAL A 70 29.07 -8.18 17.40
C VAL A 70 27.75 -8.49 18.11
N GLU A 71 27.79 -9.21 19.23
CA GLU A 71 26.62 -9.56 20.06
C GLU A 71 25.86 -8.31 20.52
N GLU A 72 26.52 -7.37 21.22
CA GLU A 72 25.93 -6.11 21.70
C GLU A 72 25.37 -5.23 20.56
N THR A 73 25.74 -5.48 19.31
CA THR A 73 25.23 -4.75 18.15
C THR A 73 24.04 -5.46 17.51
N ALA A 74 24.09 -6.79 17.34
CA ALA A 74 22.98 -7.60 16.84
C ALA A 74 21.80 -7.66 17.82
N ASP A 75 22.08 -7.72 19.13
CA ASP A 75 21.08 -7.70 20.20
C ASP A 75 20.15 -6.48 20.15
N LYS A 76 20.62 -5.34 19.63
CA LYS A 76 19.82 -4.11 19.52
C LYS A 76 18.64 -4.27 18.58
N TYR A 77 18.76 -5.11 17.56
CA TYR A 77 17.66 -5.49 16.66
C TYR A 77 16.66 -6.42 17.35
N SER A 78 17.16 -7.31 18.19
CA SER A 78 16.37 -8.39 18.81
C SER A 78 15.63 -7.92 20.08
N LYS A 79 16.09 -6.83 20.69
CA LYS A 79 15.43 -6.13 21.81
C LYS A 79 14.32 -5.16 21.35
N LYS A 80 13.69 -5.46 20.21
CA LYS A 80 12.51 -4.72 19.71
C LYS A 80 11.26 -5.09 20.53
N LYS A 81 10.43 -4.10 20.84
CA LYS A 81 9.11 -4.29 21.49
C LYS A 81 8.00 -3.93 20.52
N LEU A 82 6.89 -4.68 20.56
CA LEU A 82 5.68 -4.32 19.82
C LEU A 82 5.02 -3.12 20.52
N VAL A 83 4.69 -2.06 19.77
CA VAL A 83 4.08 -0.83 20.32
C VAL A 83 2.71 -0.49 19.70
N ASP A 84 2.43 -1.00 18.50
CA ASP A 84 1.11 -0.93 17.85
C ASP A 84 0.90 -2.20 17.03
N GLU A 85 -0.28 -2.81 17.10
CA GLU A 85 -0.70 -3.91 16.22
C GLU A 85 -2.15 -3.68 15.81
N LYS A 86 -2.38 -3.59 14.50
CA LYS A 86 -3.71 -3.33 13.94
C LYS A 86 -3.86 -3.81 12.52
N ILE A 87 -5.11 -4.01 12.12
CA ILE A 87 -5.47 -4.36 10.75
C ILE A 87 -5.53 -3.08 9.92
N VAL A 88 -4.94 -3.11 8.73
CA VAL A 88 -4.90 -1.97 7.80
C VAL A 88 -5.34 -2.42 6.41
N ILE A 89 -5.99 -1.52 5.68
CA ILE A 89 -6.24 -1.67 4.25
C ILE A 89 -5.22 -0.81 3.52
N LYS A 90 -4.32 -1.45 2.76
CA LYS A 90 -3.50 -0.79 1.74
C LYS A 90 -4.31 -0.74 0.46
N TYR A 91 -4.41 0.41 -0.20
CA TYR A 91 -5.33 0.60 -1.31
C TYR A 91 -4.83 1.56 -2.38
N ALA A 92 -5.28 1.33 -3.61
CA ALA A 92 -5.27 2.30 -4.70
C ALA A 92 -6.70 2.41 -5.26
N VAL A 93 -7.17 3.66 -5.40
CA VAL A 93 -8.45 3.98 -6.04
C VAL A 93 -8.14 5.00 -7.13
N ASP A 94 -7.96 4.47 -8.32
CA ASP A 94 -7.58 5.23 -9.50
C ASP A 94 -8.83 5.44 -10.36
N THR A 95 -9.08 6.69 -10.75
CA THR A 95 -10.25 7.09 -11.53
C THR A 95 -9.81 7.97 -12.67
N HIS A 96 -10.17 7.56 -13.88
CA HIS A 96 -10.03 8.36 -15.08
C HIS A 96 -11.41 8.95 -15.41
N CYS A 97 -11.58 10.23 -15.14
CA CYS A 97 -12.78 10.97 -15.53
C CYS A 97 -12.49 12.46 -15.65
N SER A 98 -13.30 13.16 -16.45
CA SER A 98 -13.27 14.61 -16.59
C SER A 98 -14.71 15.12 -16.67
N TYR A 99 -15.21 15.67 -15.56
CA TYR A 99 -16.54 16.28 -15.50
C TYR A 99 -16.43 17.64 -14.83
N CYS A 100 -17.12 18.62 -15.40
CA CYS A 100 -16.88 20.03 -15.08
C CYS A 100 -18.23 20.44 -14.41
N ARG A 101 -18.19 20.99 -13.19
CA ARG A 101 -19.30 20.98 -12.20
C ARG A 101 -19.80 22.38 -11.88
N SER A 102 -21.12 22.51 -11.72
CA SER A 102 -21.79 23.77 -11.36
C SER A 102 -21.78 24.10 -9.85
N ALA A 103 -22.01 25.38 -9.52
CA ALA A 103 -22.20 25.85 -8.14
C ALA A 103 -23.41 25.20 -7.44
N SER A 104 -24.48 24.88 -8.18
CA SER A 104 -25.64 24.10 -7.70
C SER A 104 -25.35 22.60 -7.53
N ARG A 105 -24.08 22.18 -7.67
CA ARG A 105 -23.53 20.83 -7.54
C ARG A 105 -23.87 19.83 -8.65
N ASN A 106 -24.68 20.21 -9.64
CA ASN A 106 -24.97 19.40 -10.84
C ASN A 106 -23.68 19.08 -11.62
N ILE A 107 -23.63 17.86 -12.19
CA ILE A 107 -22.52 17.29 -12.95
C ILE A 107 -22.82 17.41 -14.45
N TYR A 108 -21.85 17.89 -15.23
CA TYR A 108 -21.95 17.98 -16.69
C TYR A 108 -20.81 17.19 -17.36
N PRO A 109 -21.11 16.25 -18.28
CA PRO A 109 -20.09 15.43 -18.93
C PRO A 109 -19.32 16.22 -19.99
N ASN A 110 -17.98 16.19 -19.91
CA ASN A 110 -17.05 16.68 -20.95
C ASN A 110 -17.41 18.01 -21.66
N GLY A 111 -17.89 18.99 -20.91
CA GLY A 111 -17.61 20.41 -21.20
C GLY A 111 -18.54 21.10 -22.19
N ARG A 112 -19.48 20.36 -22.80
CA ARG A 112 -20.67 20.98 -23.38
C ARG A 112 -21.62 21.39 -22.25
N VAL A 113 -21.36 22.58 -21.72
CA VAL A 113 -22.42 23.44 -21.21
C VAL A 113 -23.20 23.93 -22.43
N GLU A 114 -24.50 23.64 -22.48
CA GLU A 114 -25.44 24.34 -23.35
C GLU A 114 -25.55 25.80 -22.87
N GLU A 115 -25.66 26.76 -23.78
CA GLU A 115 -25.54 28.21 -23.47
C GLU A 115 -26.57 28.68 -22.42
N ASP A 116 -27.67 27.95 -22.25
CA ASP A 116 -28.74 28.18 -21.28
C ASP A 116 -28.42 27.76 -19.83
N ALA A 117 -27.31 27.06 -19.56
CA ALA A 117 -26.99 26.66 -18.18
C ALA A 117 -26.39 27.84 -17.38
N GLU A 118 -27.11 28.27 -16.34
CA GLU A 118 -26.92 29.50 -15.52
C GLU A 118 -25.54 29.67 -14.82
N GLY A 119 -24.58 28.76 -15.05
CA GLY A 119 -23.31 28.68 -14.32
C GLY A 119 -22.07 29.21 -15.06
N TYR A 120 -22.11 29.51 -16.35
CA TYR A 120 -20.87 29.81 -17.12
C TYR A 120 -20.10 31.04 -16.61
N GLU A 121 -20.81 32.08 -16.14
CA GLU A 121 -20.20 33.26 -15.49
C GLU A 121 -20.00 33.11 -13.97
N LYS A 122 -20.51 32.04 -13.34
CA LYS A 122 -20.77 32.00 -11.87
C LYS A 122 -20.36 30.69 -11.19
N GLY A 123 -19.05 30.42 -11.18
CA GLY A 123 -18.47 29.38 -10.32
C GLY A 123 -18.60 27.96 -10.86
N TYR A 124 -18.34 27.78 -12.16
CA TYR A 124 -18.11 26.47 -12.75
C TYR A 124 -16.69 25.98 -12.39
N HIS A 125 -16.58 24.77 -11.84
CA HIS A 125 -15.32 24.22 -11.33
C HIS A 125 -15.02 22.86 -11.93
N TRP A 126 -13.75 22.64 -12.24
CA TRP A 126 -13.34 21.47 -13.00
C TRP A 126 -12.83 20.35 -12.14
N ILE A 127 -13.43 19.17 -12.34
CA ILE A 127 -13.17 17.97 -11.57
C ILE A 127 -12.57 16.92 -12.49
N GLU A 128 -11.30 16.65 -12.26
CA GLU A 128 -10.62 15.47 -12.77
C GLU A 128 -10.80 14.31 -11.78
N GLY A 129 -10.61 13.09 -12.26
CA GLY A 129 -10.44 11.94 -11.39
C GLY A 129 -9.12 11.96 -10.61
N THR A 130 -8.84 10.91 -9.86
CA THR A 130 -7.57 10.76 -9.13
C THR A 130 -6.35 10.61 -10.04
N LYS A 131 -6.56 10.41 -11.35
CA LYS A 131 -5.55 10.45 -12.40
C LYS A 131 -5.87 11.58 -13.39
N HIS A 132 -4.91 12.50 -13.60
CA HIS A 132 -5.02 13.56 -14.61
C HIS A 132 -5.32 12.98 -16.00
N SER A 133 -6.07 13.71 -16.82
CA SER A 133 -6.38 13.36 -18.20
C SER A 133 -6.48 14.65 -19.02
N SER A 134 -5.94 14.67 -20.23
CA SER A 134 -5.81 15.89 -21.03
C SER A 134 -6.22 15.69 -22.49
N SER A 135 -6.28 16.78 -23.26
CA SER A 135 -6.52 16.74 -24.70
C SER A 135 -5.43 15.99 -25.49
N MET A 136 -4.23 15.83 -24.90
CA MET A 136 -3.07 15.13 -25.47
C MET A 136 -2.86 13.72 -24.89
N ASP A 137 -3.23 13.48 -23.63
CA ASP A 137 -3.29 12.15 -23.03
C ASP A 137 -4.73 11.81 -22.63
N ARG A 138 -5.46 11.22 -23.57
CA ARG A 138 -6.87 10.86 -23.45
C ARG A 138 -7.00 9.41 -22.98
N LYS A 139 -7.52 9.22 -21.78
CA LYS A 139 -7.87 7.89 -21.25
C LYS A 139 -9.38 7.63 -21.43
N PRO A 140 -9.82 6.36 -21.50
CA PRO A 140 -11.24 6.04 -21.34
C PRO A 140 -11.72 6.40 -19.93
N TYR A 141 -13.04 6.48 -19.72
CA TYR A 141 -13.59 6.58 -18.37
C TYR A 141 -13.37 5.26 -17.62
N SER A 142 -12.71 5.28 -16.46
CA SER A 142 -12.51 4.10 -15.61
C SER A 142 -12.63 4.39 -14.12
N LEU A 143 -12.96 3.34 -13.37
CA LEU A 143 -12.84 3.24 -11.91
C LEU A 143 -12.10 1.94 -11.61
N GLU A 144 -10.92 2.06 -11.03
CA GLU A 144 -10.03 0.97 -10.69
C GLU A 144 -9.81 0.96 -9.17
N VAL A 145 -10.06 -0.20 -8.54
CA VAL A 145 -10.00 -0.37 -7.10
C VAL A 145 -9.16 -1.61 -6.80
N ALA A 146 -7.94 -1.39 -6.31
CA ALA A 146 -7.07 -2.45 -5.82
C ALA A 146 -6.86 -2.26 -4.31
N PHE A 147 -6.93 -3.33 -3.53
CA PHE A 147 -6.63 -3.28 -2.11
C PHE A 147 -6.03 -4.59 -1.61
N GLU A 148 -5.31 -4.50 -0.51
CA GLU A 148 -4.72 -5.61 0.23
C GLU A 148 -4.94 -5.35 1.72
N ILE A 149 -5.48 -6.33 2.45
CA ILE A 149 -5.66 -6.23 3.90
C ILE A 149 -4.52 -6.97 4.59
N GLN A 150 -3.82 -6.26 5.46
CA GLN A 150 -2.66 -6.76 6.19
C GLN A 150 -2.74 -6.36 7.66
N LYS A 151 -2.09 -7.14 8.53
CA LYS A 151 -1.87 -6.81 9.93
C LYS A 151 -0.55 -6.06 10.01
N ALA A 152 -0.62 -4.77 10.34
CA ALA A 152 0.53 -3.93 10.59
C ALA A 152 0.99 -4.10 12.04
N LYS A 153 2.29 -4.37 12.23
CA LYS A 153 2.96 -4.44 13.53
C LYS A 153 4.05 -3.36 13.56
N THR A 154 3.89 -2.38 14.45
CA THR A 154 4.91 -1.34 14.67
C THR A 154 5.80 -1.77 15.83
N TRP A 155 7.10 -1.84 15.57
CA TRP A 155 8.13 -2.23 16.52
C TRP A 155 8.99 -1.04 16.89
N GLU A 156 9.22 -0.83 18.18
CA GLU A 156 10.14 0.18 18.69
C GLU A 156 11.43 -0.50 19.20
N PHE A 157 12.56 0.05 18.81
CA PHE A 157 13.90 -0.45 19.14
C PHE A 157 14.51 0.34 20.31
N PRO A 158 15.55 -0.16 21.01
CA PRO A 158 16.12 0.49 22.19
C PRO A 158 16.75 1.88 21.96
N ASN A 159 16.89 2.32 20.70
CA ASN A 159 17.32 3.66 20.29
C ASN A 159 16.15 4.63 20.04
N GLY A 160 14.90 4.19 20.17
CA GLY A 160 13.69 4.99 19.90
C GLY A 160 13.28 5.02 18.42
N GLU A 161 14.03 4.37 17.53
CA GLU A 161 13.60 4.17 16.14
C GLU A 161 12.41 3.20 16.10
N GLN A 162 11.51 3.40 15.12
CA GLN A 162 10.35 2.53 14.90
C GLN A 162 10.34 1.99 13.46
N THR A 163 10.07 0.70 13.31
CA THR A 163 9.78 0.10 11.99
C THR A 163 8.39 -0.53 11.97
N LYS A 164 7.85 -0.71 10.77
CA LYS A 164 6.52 -1.26 10.55
C LYS A 164 6.62 -2.48 9.65
N GLU A 165 6.27 -3.63 10.22
CA GLU A 165 6.22 -4.91 9.53
C GLU A 165 4.76 -5.21 9.16
N TYR A 166 4.52 -5.76 7.97
CA TYR A 166 3.19 -6.18 7.53
C TYR A 166 3.15 -7.70 7.43
N VAL A 167 2.14 -8.31 8.05
CA VAL A 167 1.90 -9.76 7.98
C VAL A 167 0.51 -10.04 7.43
N ARG A 168 0.32 -11.23 6.86
CA ARG A 168 -1.00 -11.73 6.45
C ARG A 168 -1.88 -11.91 7.69
N LEU A 169 -3.19 -11.66 7.56
CA LEU A 169 -4.17 -12.00 8.59
C LEU A 169 -4.27 -13.52 8.77
N GLU A 170 -4.51 -13.93 10.00
CA GLU A 170 -4.86 -15.29 10.36
C GLU A 170 -6.39 -15.49 10.31
N GLU A 171 -6.86 -16.73 10.30
CA GLU A 171 -8.30 -17.05 10.41
C GLU A 171 -8.90 -16.46 11.71
N SER A 172 -8.11 -16.49 12.79
CA SER A 172 -8.36 -15.91 14.11
C SER A 172 -8.68 -14.41 14.08
N ASP A 173 -8.12 -13.65 13.12
CA ASP A 173 -8.33 -12.20 12.97
C ASP A 173 -9.69 -11.86 12.32
N THR A 174 -10.32 -12.83 11.63
CA THR A 174 -11.50 -12.58 10.78
C THR A 174 -12.79 -13.21 11.29
N LYS A 175 -12.69 -14.17 12.21
CA LYS A 175 -13.78 -15.04 12.71
C LYS A 175 -15.04 -14.33 13.21
N ASP A 176 -14.92 -13.10 13.76
CA ASP A 176 -16.03 -12.33 14.32
C ASP A 176 -16.45 -11.12 13.43
N ASP A 177 -15.82 -10.93 12.26
CA ASP A 177 -16.17 -9.86 11.32
C ASP A 177 -16.35 -10.36 9.89
N GLU A 178 -17.60 -10.66 9.54
CA GLU A 178 -18.07 -11.03 8.20
C GLU A 178 -17.59 -10.09 7.08
N VAL A 179 -17.40 -8.79 7.35
CA VAL A 179 -16.99 -7.80 6.35
C VAL A 179 -15.50 -7.95 6.05
N LEU A 180 -14.68 -8.11 7.11
CA LEU A 180 -13.25 -8.40 7.00
C LEU A 180 -13.00 -9.76 6.35
N TYR A 181 -13.75 -10.78 6.76
CA TYR A 181 -13.73 -12.11 6.16
C TYR A 181 -14.08 -12.08 4.66
N TRP A 182 -15.14 -11.36 4.27
CA TRP A 182 -15.52 -11.22 2.86
C TRP A 182 -14.42 -10.52 2.03
N LEU A 183 -13.83 -9.44 2.55
CA LEU A 183 -12.77 -8.70 1.86
C LEU A 183 -11.47 -9.50 1.72
N THR A 184 -11.13 -10.33 2.70
CA THR A 184 -9.94 -11.21 2.66
C THR A 184 -10.17 -12.51 1.88
N SER A 185 -11.42 -12.85 1.56
CA SER A 185 -11.79 -14.01 0.74
C SER A 185 -11.75 -13.73 -0.77
N LEU A 186 -11.55 -12.47 -1.19
CA LEU A 186 -11.41 -12.10 -2.59
C LEU A 186 -10.04 -12.50 -3.15
N CYS A 187 -10.00 -12.94 -4.42
CA CYS A 187 -8.76 -13.24 -5.11
C CYS A 187 -7.83 -12.01 -5.13
N GLY A 188 -6.53 -12.24 -4.90
CA GLY A 188 -5.55 -11.17 -4.70
C GLY A 188 -5.48 -10.16 -5.84
N LEU A 189 -5.85 -8.91 -5.55
CA LEU A 189 -5.77 -7.78 -6.46
C LEU A 189 -4.33 -7.22 -6.45
N SER A 190 -3.70 -7.13 -7.62
CA SER A 190 -2.40 -6.47 -7.77
C SER A 190 -2.58 -4.96 -7.96
N PHE A 191 -1.83 -4.15 -7.21
CA PHE A 191 -1.66 -2.72 -7.53
C PHE A 191 -0.97 -2.56 -8.90
N SER A 192 -1.37 -1.57 -9.70
CA SER A 192 -0.63 -1.24 -10.91
C SER A 192 0.73 -0.60 -10.56
N HIS A 193 1.70 -0.64 -11.48
CA HIS A 193 3.03 -0.05 -11.24
C HIS A 193 2.96 1.45 -10.95
N ASP A 194 1.98 2.15 -11.54
CA ASP A 194 1.79 3.60 -11.42
C ASP A 194 0.76 3.99 -10.34
N SER A 195 0.19 3.02 -9.62
CA SER A 195 -0.83 3.28 -8.59
C SER A 195 -0.19 3.83 -7.31
N THR A 196 -0.68 4.98 -6.84
CA THR A 196 -0.23 5.56 -5.56
C THR A 196 -0.90 4.83 -4.40
N VAL A 197 -0.27 3.76 -3.93
CA VAL A 197 -0.76 2.97 -2.79
C VAL A 197 -0.78 3.83 -1.52
N LYS A 198 -1.97 3.92 -0.93
CA LYS A 198 -2.27 4.57 0.35
C LYS A 198 -2.56 3.50 1.40
N GLU A 199 -2.64 3.90 2.66
CA GLU A 199 -3.05 3.05 3.76
C GLU A 199 -4.14 3.75 4.58
N ILE A 200 -5.08 2.96 5.10
CA ILE A 200 -6.01 3.38 6.14
C ILE A 200 -6.17 2.26 7.18
N GLU A 201 -6.37 2.64 8.44
CA GLU A 201 -6.69 1.71 9.52
C GLU A 201 -8.04 1.04 9.29
N TYR A 202 -8.15 -0.26 9.57
CA TYR A 202 -9.41 -0.98 9.39
C TYR A 202 -10.41 -0.64 10.50
N THR A 203 -11.59 -0.18 10.09
CA THR A 203 -12.82 -0.25 10.90
C THR A 203 -13.91 -0.93 10.08
N LYS A 204 -14.95 -1.42 10.74
CA LYS A 204 -16.07 -2.10 10.06
C LYS A 204 -16.76 -1.20 9.03
N ASP A 205 -16.90 0.11 9.31
CA ASP A 205 -17.48 1.09 8.38
C ASP A 205 -16.58 1.31 7.14
N ILE A 206 -15.26 1.35 7.34
CA ILE A 206 -14.29 1.43 6.24
C ILE A 206 -14.33 0.12 5.41
N GLY A 207 -14.42 -1.04 6.06
CA GLY A 207 -14.66 -2.32 5.39
C GLY A 207 -15.94 -2.34 4.56
N VAL A 208 -17.04 -1.79 5.08
CA VAL A 208 -18.32 -1.65 4.35
C VAL A 208 -18.16 -0.73 3.14
N LEU A 209 -17.40 0.37 3.25
CA LEU A 209 -17.09 1.23 2.10
C LEU A 209 -16.35 0.46 0.99
N PHE A 210 -15.26 -0.23 1.31
CA PHE A 210 -14.52 -1.04 0.31
C PHE A 210 -15.38 -2.15 -0.29
N ARG A 211 -16.15 -2.88 0.53
CA ARG A 211 -17.09 -3.91 0.06
C ARG A 211 -18.11 -3.32 -0.90
N ASN A 212 -18.70 -2.18 -0.57
CA ASN A 212 -19.69 -1.52 -1.44
C ASN A 212 -19.08 -0.99 -2.74
N MET A 213 -17.81 -0.54 -2.74
CA MET A 213 -17.11 -0.14 -3.97
C MET A 213 -16.87 -1.33 -4.92
N ILE A 214 -16.47 -2.50 -4.39
CA ILE A 214 -16.31 -3.72 -5.21
C ILE A 214 -17.67 -4.23 -5.71
N LEU A 215 -18.69 -4.27 -4.85
CA LEU A 215 -20.04 -4.66 -5.25
C LEU A 215 -20.64 -3.69 -6.29
N PHE A 216 -20.33 -2.39 -6.22
CA PHE A 216 -20.73 -1.41 -7.24
C PHE A 216 -20.11 -1.73 -8.61
N ILE A 217 -18.83 -2.08 -8.66
CA ILE A 217 -18.14 -2.52 -9.90
C ILE A 217 -18.79 -3.80 -10.45
N PHE A 218 -19.06 -4.79 -9.59
CA PHE A 218 -19.74 -6.02 -10.02
C PHE A 218 -21.14 -5.75 -10.57
N ASN A 219 -21.95 -4.90 -9.91
CA ASN A 219 -23.27 -4.52 -10.41
C ASN A 219 -23.19 -3.78 -11.76
N ILE A 220 -22.19 -2.91 -11.97
CA ILE A 220 -21.95 -2.28 -13.28
C ILE A 220 -21.60 -3.34 -14.34
N ASN A 221 -20.76 -4.32 -14.01
CA ASN A 221 -20.39 -5.40 -14.93
C ASN A 221 -21.63 -6.20 -15.40
N GLU A 222 -22.52 -6.57 -14.48
CA GLU A 222 -23.76 -7.28 -14.82
C GLU A 222 -24.69 -6.43 -15.70
N GLN A 223 -24.83 -5.13 -15.42
CA GLN A 223 -25.60 -4.23 -16.27
C GLN A 223 -24.98 -4.06 -17.66
N ILE A 224 -23.64 -4.04 -17.77
CA ILE A 224 -22.94 -4.00 -19.05
C ILE A 224 -23.16 -5.30 -19.83
N HIS A 225 -23.04 -6.48 -19.23
CA HIS A 225 -23.32 -7.75 -19.92
C HIS A 225 -24.79 -7.90 -20.32
N PHE A 226 -25.73 -7.38 -19.52
CA PHE A 226 -27.16 -7.42 -19.83
C PHE A 226 -27.53 -6.54 -21.05
N ILE A 227 -26.87 -5.40 -21.21
CA ILE A 227 -27.11 -4.45 -22.32
C ILE A 227 -26.28 -4.79 -23.56
N PHE A 228 -25.00 -5.13 -23.37
CA PHE A 228 -23.98 -5.32 -24.42
C PHE A 228 -23.50 -6.78 -24.54
N GLY A 229 -24.36 -7.75 -24.21
CA GLY A 229 -24.13 -9.18 -24.44
C GLY A 229 -24.21 -9.57 -25.92
N GLU A 230 -24.41 -10.87 -26.20
CA GLU A 230 -24.41 -11.42 -27.57
C GLU A 230 -25.42 -10.74 -28.51
N GLU A 231 -26.55 -10.25 -27.99
CA GLU A 231 -27.51 -9.40 -28.71
C GLU A 231 -27.80 -8.11 -27.92
N PHE A 232 -27.26 -6.99 -28.42
CA PHE A 232 -27.54 -5.64 -27.94
C PHE A 232 -29.00 -5.26 -28.20
N ASP A 233 -29.74 -4.94 -27.14
CA ASP A 233 -31.18 -4.68 -27.20
C ASP A 233 -31.56 -3.52 -26.29
N LEU A 234 -31.95 -2.40 -26.90
CA LEU A 234 -32.36 -1.18 -26.21
C LEU A 234 -33.66 -1.36 -25.41
N SER A 235 -34.50 -2.35 -25.72
CA SER A 235 -35.75 -2.60 -24.99
C SER A 235 -35.51 -3.21 -23.60
N LYS A 236 -34.33 -3.80 -23.37
CA LYS A 236 -33.86 -4.26 -22.05
C LYS A 236 -33.50 -3.10 -21.12
N ILE A 237 -33.29 -1.88 -21.65
CA ILE A 237 -32.92 -0.71 -20.85
C ILE A 237 -34.18 -0.10 -20.21
N GLU A 238 -34.55 -0.57 -19.01
CA GLU A 238 -35.33 0.27 -18.11
C GLU A 238 -34.57 1.59 -17.85
N PRO A 239 -35.24 2.75 -17.73
CA PRO A 239 -34.61 4.00 -17.32
C PRO A 239 -33.83 3.82 -16.01
N LEU A 240 -32.50 3.86 -16.14
CA LEU A 240 -31.56 3.23 -15.20
C LEU A 240 -31.82 3.58 -13.73
N ARG A 241 -32.19 2.59 -12.93
CA ARG A 241 -32.21 2.66 -11.45
C ARG A 241 -30.78 2.61 -10.84
N LEU A 242 -29.80 3.23 -11.49
CA LEU A 242 -28.45 3.38 -10.96
C LEU A 242 -28.44 4.44 -9.87
N MET A 243 -28.79 3.99 -8.66
CA MET A 243 -29.13 4.78 -7.46
C MET A 243 -30.49 5.49 -7.56
N GLY A 244 -31.22 5.53 -6.45
CA GLY A 244 -32.54 6.16 -6.39
C GLY A 244 -32.45 7.69 -6.37
N GLY A 245 -32.47 8.33 -7.53
CA GLY A 245 -32.31 9.79 -7.63
C GLY A 245 -32.69 10.42 -8.97
N ASN A 246 -33.97 10.78 -9.10
CA ASN A 246 -34.56 11.71 -10.08
C ASN A 246 -34.52 11.36 -11.58
N LYS A 247 -35.64 11.66 -12.25
CA LYS A 247 -35.75 11.69 -13.71
C LYS A 247 -34.86 12.79 -14.28
N LEU A 248 -33.82 12.44 -15.04
CA LEU A 248 -32.98 13.40 -15.77
C LEU A 248 -33.34 13.55 -17.26
N PHE A 249 -34.19 12.68 -17.81
CA PHE A 249 -34.54 12.66 -19.24
C PHE A 249 -36.07 12.59 -19.47
N GLU A 250 -36.82 13.55 -18.91
CA GLU A 250 -38.24 13.78 -19.24
C GLU A 250 -38.51 15.28 -19.51
N LYS A 251 -38.00 15.78 -20.65
CA LYS A 251 -38.55 16.93 -21.37
C LYS A 251 -38.42 16.67 -22.87
N GLY A 252 -39.54 16.71 -23.59
CA GLY A 252 -39.61 16.45 -25.02
C GLY A 252 -41.02 16.65 -25.58
N ASP A 253 -42.05 16.20 -24.85
CA ASP A 253 -43.44 16.49 -25.19
C ASP A 253 -43.81 17.96 -24.92
N LYS A 254 -43.96 18.74 -26.00
CA LYS A 254 -44.97 19.81 -26.12
C LYS A 254 -45.12 20.38 -27.54
N LYS A 255 -46.17 19.89 -28.20
CA LYS A 255 -46.96 20.51 -29.30
C LYS A 255 -46.20 20.94 -30.56
#